data_AF-A0A2V6L0Q8-F1
#
_entry.id   AF-A0A2V6L0Q8-F1
#
_cell.length_a   1.000
_cell.length_b   1.000
_cell.length_c   1.000
_cell.angle_alpha   90.00
_cell.angle_beta   90.00
_cell.angle_gamma   90.00
#
_symmetry.space_group_name_H-M   'P 1'
#
loop_
_entity.id
_entity.type
_entity.pdbx_description
1 polymer ?
#
loop_
_entity_poly.entity_id
_entity_poly.type
_entity_poly.pdbx_seq_one_letter_code
_entity_poly.pdbx_strand_id
1 'polypeptide(L)' 'MQLKTLLAATPVRQVIGSLDRPVENIAYDSRRVQRNSLFAALRGEKTDGHQFIG' A
#
# COMPACT_ATOMS: atom_id res chain seq x y z
N MET A 1 -6.48 11.50 -0.90
CA MET A 1 -7.42 10.83 0.03
C MET A 1 -6.67 10.43 1.29
N GLN A 2 -7.31 10.30 2.48
CA GLN A 2 -6.61 9.84 3.69
C GLN A 2 -6.53 8.31 3.76
N LEU A 3 -5.38 7.77 4.18
CA LEU A 3 -5.16 6.31 4.31
C LEU A 3 -6.20 5.65 5.22
N LYS A 4 -6.58 6.27 6.33
CA LYS A 4 -7.64 5.78 7.23
C LYS A 4 -8.98 5.53 6.51
N THR A 5 -9.31 6.35 5.52
CA THR A 5 -10.56 6.22 4.75
C THR A 5 -10.51 5.02 3.81
N LEU A 6 -9.35 4.76 3.20
CA LEU A 6 -9.14 3.56 2.38
C LEU A 6 -9.26 2.28 3.19
N LEU A 7 -8.57 2.23 4.33
CA LEU A 7 -8.52 1.02 5.15
C LEU A 7 -9.87 0.68 5.79
N ALA A 8 -10.72 1.67 6.04
CA ALA A 8 -12.07 1.46 6.57
C ALA A 8 -12.95 0.58 5.67
N ALA A 9 -12.64 0.48 4.37
CA ALA A 9 -13.33 -0.39 3.43
C ALA A 9 -12.86 -1.85 3.46
N THR A 10 -11.90 -2.21 4.34
CA THR A 10 -11.28 -3.53 4.37
C THR A 10 -11.14 -4.06 5.81
N PRO A 11 -11.20 -5.39 6.01
CA PRO A 11 -10.88 -5.98 7.31
C PRO A 11 -9.37 -5.85 7.58
N VAL A 12 -8.99 -4.88 8.40
CA VAL A 12 -7.59 -4.61 8.77
C VAL A 12 -7.14 -5.62 9.82
N ARG A 13 -6.13 -6.43 9.50
CA ARG A 13 -5.53 -7.39 10.45
C ARG A 13 -4.58 -6.72 11.44
N GLN A 14 -3.74 -5.81 10.96
CA GLN A 14 -2.72 -5.14 11.76
C GLN A 14 -2.32 -3.83 11.08
N VAL A 15 -2.01 -2.81 11.88
CA VAL A 15 -1.42 -1.55 11.42
C VAL A 15 -0.12 -1.33 12.17
N ILE A 16 0.93 -0.99 11.44
CA ILE A 16 2.22 -0.56 12.00
C ILE A 16 2.47 0.86 11.52
N GLY A 17 2.55 1.81 12.45
CA GLY A 17 2.72 3.24 12.16
C GLY A 17 1.41 4.04 12.08
N SER A 18 1.50 5.26 11.56
CA SER A 18 0.38 6.21 11.51
C SER A 18 -0.49 6.06 10.26
N LEU A 19 -1.82 6.10 10.46
CA LEU A 19 -2.84 6.15 9.39
C LEU A 19 -3.17 7.57 8.92
N ASP A 20 -2.63 8.60 9.58
CA ASP A 20 -2.87 10.00 9.21
C ASP A 20 -1.89 10.42 8.12
N ARG A 21 -2.07 9.84 6.93
CA ARG A 21 -1.24 10.12 5.76
C ARG A 21 -2.11 10.30 4.52
N PRO A 22 -1.80 11.30 3.68
CA PRO A 22 -2.41 11.43 2.37
C PRO A 22 -1.89 10.32 1.43
N VAL A 23 -2.81 9.73 0.69
CA VAL A 23 -2.56 8.83 -0.42
C VAL A 23 -3.07 9.50 -1.69
N GLU A 24 -2.15 9.69 -2.65
CA GLU A 24 -2.42 10.32 -3.94
C GLU A 24 -2.64 9.29 -5.05
N ASN A 25 -1.97 8.14 -4.96
CA ASN A 25 -2.07 7.07 -5.94
C ASN A 25 -1.95 5.69 -5.28
N ILE A 26 -2.43 4.64 -5.95
CA ILE A 26 -2.31 3.25 -5.50
C ILE A 26 -1.63 2.47 -6.62
N ALA A 27 -0.57 1.73 -6.30
CA ALA A 27 0.15 0.91 -7.25
C ALA A 27 0.48 -0.46 -6.66
N TYR A 28 0.35 -1.53 -7.45
CA TYR A 28 0.83 -2.87 -7.08
C TYR A 28 2.14 -3.24 -7.78
N ASP A 29 2.59 -2.43 -8.75
CA ASP A 29 3.90 -2.55 -9.39
C ASP A 29 4.85 -1.54 -8.75
N SER A 30 5.88 -2.02 -8.06
CA SER A 30 6.84 -1.20 -7.32
C SER A 30 7.55 -0.18 -8.22
N ARG A 31 7.71 -0.47 -9.51
CA ARG A 31 8.34 0.41 -10.50
C ARG A 31 7.47 1.62 -10.88
N ARG A 32 6.19 1.59 -10.54
CA ARG A 32 5.21 2.65 -10.83
C ARG A 32 4.87 3.51 -9.61
N VAL A 33 5.41 3.17 -8.43
CA VAL A 33 5.19 3.90 -7.18
C VAL A 33 5.82 5.30 -7.30
N GLN A 34 5.05 6.32 -6.93
CA GLN A 34 5.50 7.71 -6.85
C GLN A 34 5.46 8.18 -5.40
N ARG A 35 5.92 9.42 -5.14
CA ARG A 35 5.75 10.05 -3.83
C ARG A 35 4.26 10.03 -3.44
N ASN A 36 3.98 9.79 -2.16
CA ASN A 36 2.62 9.70 -1.60
C ASN A 36 1.73 8.60 -2.23
N SER A 37 2.33 7.62 -2.91
CA SER A 37 1.61 6.43 -3.39
C SER A 37 1.52 5.36 -2.30
N LEU A 38 0.38 4.66 -2.25
CA LEU A 38 0.24 3.42 -1.50
C LEU A 38 0.69 2.26 -2.38
N PHE A 39 1.71 1.53 -1.94
CA PHE A 39 2.17 0.31 -2.60
C PHE A 39 1.42 -0.90 -2.01
N ALA A 40 0.65 -1.59 -2.86
CA ALA A 40 0.02 -2.86 -2.53
C ALA A 40 0.98 -4.01 -2.87
N ALA A 41 1.75 -4.47 -1.89
CA ALA A 41 2.64 -5.61 -2.04
C ALA A 41 1.81 -6.91 -2.15
N LEU A 42 1.48 -7.31 -3.39
CA LEU A 42 0.75 -8.54 -3.66
C LEU A 42 1.72 -9.67 -4.01
N ARG A 43 1.39 -10.89 -3.61
CA ARG A 43 2.09 -12.08 -4.11
C ARG A 43 1.57 -12.40 -5.51
N GLY A 44 2.35 -12.09 -6.53
CA GLY A 44 2.05 -12.41 -7.92
C GLY A 44 2.49 -13.83 -8.29
N GLU A 45 2.17 -14.24 -9.52
CA GLU A 45 2.56 -15.55 -10.07
C GLU A 45 4.07 -15.67 -10.25
N LYS A 46 4.72 -14.61 -10.75
CA LYS A 46 6.15 -14.60 -11.08
C LYS A 46 7.03 -13.98 -9.99
N THR A 47 6.47 -13.10 -9.17
CA THR A 47 7.23 -12.30 -8.20
C THR A 47 6.38 -11.99 -6.98
N ASP A 48 6.99 -12.04 -5.80
CA ASP A 48 6.35 -11.63 -4.56
C ASP A 48 6.64 -10.14 -4.30
N GLY A 49 5.59 -9.30 -4.31
CA GLY A 49 5.72 -7.87 -4.10
C GLY A 49 6.30 -7.49 -2.73
N HIS A 50 6.22 -8.38 -1.75
CA HIS A 50 6.82 -8.15 -0.43
C HIS A 50 8.35 -8.05 -0.47
N GLN A 51 8.98 -8.58 -1.52
CA GLN A 51 10.43 -8.46 -1.73
C GLN A 51 10.91 -7.02 -2.01
N PHE A 52 9.98 -6.08 -2.23
CA PHE A 52 10.28 -4.67 -2.53
C PHE A 52 9.93 -3.69 -1.39
N ILE A 53 9.57 -4.19 -0.21
CA ILE A 53 9.31 -3.39 0.99
C ILE A 53 10.34 -3.76 2.07
N GLY A 54 11.46 -3.05 2.08
CA GLY A 54 12.53 -3.23 3.07
C GLY A 54 12.13 -2.76 4.47
#